data_AF-A0A9P6AY89-F1
#
_entry.id   AF-A0A9P6AY89-F1
#
_cell.length_a   1.000
_cell.length_b   1.000
_cell.length_c   1.000
_cell.angle_alpha   90.00
_cell.angle_beta   90.00
_cell.angle_gamma   90.00
#
_symmetry.space_group_name_H-M   'P 1'
#
loop_
_entity.id
_entity.type
_entity.pdbx_description
1 polymer ?
#
loop_
_entity_poly.entity_id
_entity_poly.type
_entity_poly.pdbx_seq_one_letter_code
_entity_poly.pdbx_strand_id
1 'polypeptide(L)'
;MWTPGEQQFYAFTLIDVVMAELPEHWRVGILYDIGYQIHRSALKWDLLPQWMPRIIFAISVFHAYSHQWVCQLWYHPQKGDVWGLTDGEGCEHLWSDLQRLIPNLHVSGYHHRLFILDLQIEHLDDVKLSQAGIWLERCVKSMMEHLFLAQQKRSAIIYSDEYLQAQFEEQRAYQS
;
A
#
# COMPACT_ATOMS: atom_id res chain seq x y z
N MET A 1 -31.19 6.95 0.44
CA MET A 1 -30.24 7.44 -0.58
C MET A 1 -28.89 6.92 -0.12
N TRP A 2 -28.43 5.78 -0.67
CA TRP A 2 -27.16 5.19 -0.26
C TRP A 2 -26.05 6.03 -0.88
N THR A 3 -25.32 6.76 -0.05
CA THR A 3 -24.05 7.36 -0.47
C THR A 3 -23.11 6.23 -0.90
N PRO A 4 -22.40 6.36 -2.04
CA PRO A 4 -21.43 5.36 -2.46
C PRO A 4 -20.40 5.11 -1.36
N GLY A 5 -20.01 3.84 -1.18
CA GLY A 5 -19.27 3.32 -0.03
C GLY A 5 -17.86 3.85 0.19
N GLU A 6 -17.34 4.70 -0.70
CA GLU A 6 -16.04 5.33 -0.53
C GLU A 6 -16.02 6.67 -1.25
N GLN A 7 -16.23 7.75 -0.50
CA GLN A 7 -16.16 9.08 -1.10
C GLN A 7 -14.73 9.59 -1.01
N GLN A 8 -14.19 9.99 -2.16
CA GLN A 8 -12.80 10.48 -2.28
C GLN A 8 -12.46 11.62 -1.31
N PHE A 9 -13.48 12.36 -0.82
CA PHE A 9 -13.27 13.43 0.15
C PHE A 9 -12.61 12.95 1.45
N TYR A 10 -12.90 11.73 1.92
CA TYR A 10 -12.25 11.21 3.13
C TYR A 10 -10.75 11.04 2.94
N ALA A 11 -10.33 10.49 1.80
CA ALA A 11 -8.93 10.35 1.45
C ALA A 11 -8.25 11.73 1.35
N PHE A 12 -8.86 12.69 0.66
CA PHE A 12 -8.29 14.04 0.55
C PHE A 12 -8.14 14.75 1.90
N THR A 13 -9.15 14.68 2.76
CA THR A 13 -9.08 15.28 4.11
C THR A 13 -7.98 14.62 4.95
N LEU A 14 -7.85 13.30 4.89
CA LEU A 14 -6.77 12.59 5.61
C LEU A 14 -5.39 13.02 5.09
N ILE A 15 -5.22 13.11 3.77
CA ILE A 15 -3.97 13.56 3.16
C ILE A 15 -3.64 14.99 3.61
N ASP A 16 -4.61 15.90 3.58
CA ASP A 16 -4.40 17.30 3.98
C ASP A 16 -3.94 17.41 5.43
N VAL A 17 -4.64 16.71 6.34
CA VAL A 17 -4.30 16.68 7.77
C VAL A 17 -2.92 16.07 8.01
N VAL A 18 -2.61 14.92 7.39
CA VAL A 18 -1.30 14.27 7.57
C VAL A 18 -0.19 15.14 7.01
N MET A 19 -0.35 15.71 5.81
CA MET A 19 0.69 16.53 5.17
C MET A 19 0.96 17.82 5.93
N ALA A 20 -0.05 18.41 6.59
CA ALA A 20 0.10 19.60 7.42
C ALA A 20 1.00 19.36 8.66
N GLU A 21 1.04 18.13 9.16
CA GLU A 21 1.85 17.73 10.32
C GLU A 21 3.26 17.24 9.94
N LEU A 22 3.52 16.96 8.65
CA LEU A 22 4.79 16.43 8.18
C LEU A 22 5.78 17.53 7.76
N PRO A 23 7.10 17.36 8.01
CA PRO A 23 8.11 18.35 7.64
C PRO A 23 8.10 18.70 6.16
N GLU A 24 8.26 19.98 5.80
CA GLU A 24 8.11 20.47 4.42
C GLU A 24 9.04 19.83 3.37
N HIS A 25 10.19 19.33 3.80
CA HIS A 25 11.19 18.73 2.92
C HIS A 25 10.96 17.23 2.66
N TRP A 26 9.97 16.61 3.29
CA TRP A 26 9.67 15.18 3.10
C TRP A 26 8.89 14.97 1.80
N ARG A 27 9.26 13.91 1.07
CA ARG A 27 8.43 13.31 0.02
C ARG A 27 7.62 12.17 0.63
N VAL A 28 6.34 12.09 0.30
CA VAL A 28 5.40 11.15 0.94
C VAL A 28 4.83 10.21 -0.12
N GLY A 29 4.97 8.91 0.11
CA GLY A 29 4.34 7.87 -0.69
C GLY A 29 2.98 7.49 -0.11
N ILE A 30 1.94 7.49 -0.94
CA ILE A 30 0.60 7.04 -0.58
C ILE A 30 0.27 5.77 -1.37
N LEU A 31 0.11 4.66 -0.64
CA LEU A 31 -0.41 3.40 -1.15
C LEU A 31 -1.89 3.31 -0.80
N TYR A 32 -2.74 3.22 -1.82
CA TYR A 32 -4.18 3.11 -1.64
C TYR A 32 -4.81 2.41 -2.84
N ASP A 33 -5.84 1.59 -2.60
CA ASP A 33 -6.47 0.74 -3.61
C ASP A 33 -6.95 1.55 -4.82
N ILE A 34 -7.52 2.72 -4.54
CA ILE A 34 -7.96 3.68 -5.56
C ILE A 34 -6.97 4.84 -5.76
N GLY A 35 -5.69 4.65 -5.43
CA GLY A 35 -4.64 5.68 -5.47
C GLY A 35 -4.53 6.37 -6.84
N TYR A 36 -4.65 5.64 -7.95
CA TYR A 36 -4.74 6.23 -9.29
C TYR A 36 -5.93 7.19 -9.43
N GLN A 37 -7.11 6.80 -8.92
CA GLN A 37 -8.31 7.63 -9.03
C GLN A 37 -8.17 8.90 -8.18
N ILE A 38 -7.60 8.79 -6.98
CA ILE A 38 -7.30 9.94 -6.11
C ILE A 38 -6.31 10.88 -6.80
N HIS A 39 -5.20 10.37 -7.31
CA HIS A 39 -4.20 11.17 -8.03
C HIS A 39 -4.83 11.89 -9.24
N ARG A 40 -5.57 11.16 -10.08
CA ARG A 40 -6.24 11.74 -11.25
C ARG A 40 -7.26 12.81 -10.87
N SER A 41 -8.06 12.58 -9.83
CA SER A 41 -9.01 13.56 -9.32
C SER A 41 -8.31 14.81 -8.80
N ALA A 42 -7.18 14.66 -8.10
CA ALA A 42 -6.40 15.79 -7.62
C ALA A 42 -5.91 16.68 -8.75
N LEU A 43 -5.31 16.09 -9.80
CA LEU A 43 -4.83 16.84 -10.96
C LEU A 43 -5.97 17.48 -11.76
N LYS A 44 -7.09 16.76 -11.94
CA LYS A 44 -8.21 17.24 -12.76
C LYS A 44 -8.93 18.42 -12.13
N TRP A 45 -9.08 18.40 -10.82
CA TRP A 45 -9.89 19.37 -10.07
C TRP A 45 -9.06 20.33 -9.21
N ASP A 46 -7.73 20.30 -9.37
CA ASP A 46 -6.78 21.12 -8.62
C ASP A 46 -6.94 20.99 -7.09
N LEU A 47 -7.03 19.75 -6.61
CA LEU A 47 -7.17 19.45 -5.19
C LEU A 47 -5.79 19.29 -4.54
N LEU A 48 -5.62 19.90 -3.36
CA LEU A 48 -4.39 19.88 -2.58
C LEU A 48 -3.13 20.32 -3.38
N PRO A 49 -3.20 21.41 -4.16
CA PRO A 49 -2.11 21.82 -5.06
C PRO A 49 -0.79 22.07 -4.32
N GLN A 50 -0.85 22.51 -3.07
CA GLN A 50 0.33 22.73 -2.22
C GLN A 50 1.05 21.43 -1.83
N TRP A 51 0.34 20.29 -1.80
CA TRP A 51 0.90 18.99 -1.39
C TRP A 51 1.33 18.13 -2.58
N MET A 52 0.67 18.27 -3.74
CA MET A 52 0.89 17.41 -4.92
C MET A 52 2.36 17.29 -5.36
N PRO A 53 3.20 18.35 -5.37
CA PRO A 53 4.61 18.22 -5.75
C PRO A 53 5.43 17.28 -4.85
N ARG A 54 4.92 16.97 -3.66
CA ARG A 54 5.60 16.18 -2.62
C ARG A 54 5.02 14.77 -2.46
N ILE A 55 3.91 14.47 -3.11
CA ILE A 55 3.20 13.20 -2.97
C ILE A 55 3.45 12.31 -4.19
N ILE A 56 3.73 11.03 -3.93
CA ILE A 56 3.79 9.99 -4.95
C ILE A 56 2.69 8.98 -4.62
N PHE A 57 1.94 8.55 -5.62
CA PHE A 57 0.84 7.59 -5.45
C PHE A 57 1.21 6.22 -6.02
N ALA A 58 0.81 5.16 -5.32
CA ALA A 58 0.82 3.79 -5.81
C ALA A 58 -0.43 3.05 -5.31
N ILE A 59 -0.62 1.85 -5.85
CA ILE A 59 -1.68 0.91 -5.46
C ILE A 59 -1.00 -0.31 -4.83
N SER A 60 -1.64 -1.01 -3.90
CA SER A 60 -1.06 -2.25 -3.35
C SER A 60 -0.73 -3.24 -4.48
N VAL A 61 0.28 -4.10 -4.27
CA VAL A 61 0.76 -5.03 -5.31
C VAL A 61 -0.37 -5.91 -5.82
N PHE A 62 -1.21 -6.42 -4.92
CA PHE A 62 -2.33 -7.27 -5.31
C PHE A 62 -3.39 -6.48 -6.09
N HIS A 63 -3.78 -5.31 -5.58
CA HIS A 63 -4.80 -4.48 -6.19
C HIS A 63 -4.35 -3.89 -7.54
N ALA A 64 -3.06 -3.67 -7.76
CA ALA A 64 -2.56 -3.16 -9.03
C ALA A 64 -2.94 -4.09 -10.20
N TYR A 65 -2.90 -5.42 -10.01
CA TYR A 65 -3.27 -6.40 -11.05
C TYR A 65 -4.77 -6.48 -11.32
N SER A 66 -5.63 -6.02 -10.41
CA SER A 66 -7.07 -5.93 -10.64
C SER A 66 -7.46 -4.68 -11.47
N HIS A 67 -6.51 -3.75 -11.67
CA HIS A 67 -6.69 -2.55 -12.47
C HIS A 67 -6.27 -2.75 -13.95
N GLN A 68 -6.62 -1.75 -14.78
CA GLN A 68 -6.21 -1.68 -16.19
C GLN A 68 -4.68 -1.68 -16.34
N TRP A 69 -4.20 -2.16 -17.49
CA TRP A 69 -2.76 -2.26 -17.81
C TRP A 69 -1.98 -0.98 -17.54
N VAL A 70 -2.54 0.19 -17.90
CA VAL A 70 -1.88 1.49 -17.66
C VAL A 70 -1.64 1.73 -16.16
N CYS A 71 -2.59 1.35 -15.29
CA CYS A 71 -2.40 1.46 -13.83
C CYS A 71 -1.28 0.53 -13.35
N GLN A 72 -1.19 -0.68 -13.90
CA GLN A 72 -0.11 -1.62 -13.60
C GLN A 72 1.26 -1.10 -14.04
N LEU A 73 1.33 -0.25 -15.06
CA LEU A 73 2.56 0.40 -15.46
C LEU A 73 2.91 1.55 -14.52
N TRP A 74 1.98 2.46 -14.25
CA TRP A 74 2.25 3.74 -13.59
C TRP A 74 2.19 3.73 -12.05
N TYR A 75 1.41 2.82 -11.45
CA TYR A 75 1.09 2.83 -10.02
C TYR A 75 1.50 1.55 -9.29
N HIS A 76 2.14 0.60 -9.97
CA HIS A 76 2.60 -0.64 -9.35
C HIS A 76 3.90 -0.41 -8.56
N PRO A 77 3.93 -0.63 -7.24
CA PRO A 77 5.05 -0.20 -6.39
C PRO A 77 6.36 -0.90 -6.71
N GLN A 78 6.32 -2.18 -7.12
CA GLN A 78 7.53 -2.92 -7.51
C GLN A 78 8.20 -2.43 -8.81
N LYS A 79 7.55 -1.54 -9.58
CA LYS A 79 8.15 -0.92 -10.77
C LYS A 79 8.81 0.42 -10.46
N GLY A 80 8.56 0.99 -9.27
CA GLY A 80 9.06 2.29 -8.84
C GLY A 80 10.16 2.16 -7.80
N ASP A 81 11.13 3.07 -7.85
CA ASP A 81 12.31 3.02 -6.96
C ASP A 81 12.03 3.43 -5.50
N VAL A 82 10.89 4.08 -5.24
CA VAL A 82 10.63 4.77 -3.96
C VAL A 82 9.86 3.93 -2.94
N TRP A 83 9.37 2.75 -3.31
CA TRP A 83 8.47 1.95 -2.47
C TRP A 83 9.17 0.84 -1.67
N GLY A 84 10.43 0.53 -2.01
CA GLY A 84 11.16 -0.58 -1.38
C GLY A 84 10.46 -1.92 -1.64
N LEU A 85 10.36 -2.76 -0.60
CA LEU A 85 9.76 -4.09 -0.66
C LEU A 85 8.31 -4.14 -0.13
N THR A 86 7.66 -2.99 0.06
CA THR A 86 6.27 -2.96 0.54
C THR A 86 5.31 -3.56 -0.48
N ASP A 87 4.36 -4.36 -0.01
CA ASP A 87 3.22 -4.84 -0.80
C ASP A 87 2.01 -3.90 -0.72
N GLY A 88 2.02 -2.94 0.22
CA GLY A 88 0.92 -2.01 0.48
C GLY A 88 -0.18 -2.55 1.39
N GLU A 89 -0.04 -3.75 1.98
CA GLU A 89 -1.11 -4.42 2.73
C GLU A 89 -1.04 -4.17 4.25
N GLY A 90 -0.07 -3.37 4.71
CA GLY A 90 0.18 -3.13 6.14
C GLY A 90 -1.04 -2.58 6.90
N CYS A 91 -1.77 -1.63 6.29
CA CYS A 91 -2.98 -1.07 6.88
C CYS A 91 -4.13 -2.09 6.94
N GLU A 92 -4.27 -2.96 5.95
CA GLU A 92 -5.28 -4.04 5.95
C GLU A 92 -5.00 -5.05 7.06
N HIS A 93 -3.73 -5.45 7.24
CA HIS A 93 -3.33 -6.33 8.33
C HIS A 93 -3.61 -5.72 9.70
N LEU A 94 -3.22 -4.46 9.91
CA LEU A 94 -3.51 -3.75 11.16
C LEU A 94 -5.02 -3.63 11.40
N TRP A 95 -5.79 -3.31 10.37
CA TRP A 95 -7.24 -3.26 10.46
C TRP A 95 -7.83 -4.61 10.87
N SER A 96 -7.36 -5.72 10.28
CA SER A 96 -7.80 -7.07 10.64
C SER A 96 -7.56 -7.38 12.12
N ASP A 97 -6.39 -7.01 12.64
CA ASP A 97 -6.03 -7.18 14.05
C ASP A 97 -6.95 -6.34 14.97
N LEU A 98 -7.31 -5.13 14.55
CA LEU A 98 -8.13 -4.19 15.32
C LEU A 98 -9.65 -4.41 15.16
N GLN A 99 -10.10 -5.09 14.11
CA GLN A 99 -11.51 -5.20 13.73
C GLN A 99 -12.38 -5.74 14.88
N ARG A 100 -11.81 -6.62 15.71
CA ARG A 100 -12.50 -7.23 16.86
C ARG A 100 -12.89 -6.23 17.95
N LEU A 101 -12.25 -5.06 17.99
CA LEU A 101 -12.54 -4.00 18.93
C LEU A 101 -13.74 -3.13 18.52
N ILE A 102 -14.12 -3.13 17.23
CA ILE A 102 -15.16 -2.25 16.68
C ILE A 102 -16.47 -2.31 17.49
N PRO A 103 -17.04 -3.48 17.84
CA PRO A 103 -18.32 -3.53 18.56
C PRO A 103 -18.28 -2.81 19.91
N ASN A 104 -17.18 -2.96 20.66
CA ASN A 104 -17.02 -2.35 21.98
C ASN A 104 -16.68 -0.86 21.88
N LEU A 105 -15.82 -0.50 20.92
CA LEU A 105 -15.34 0.87 20.75
C LEU A 105 -16.37 1.81 20.11
N HIS A 106 -17.33 1.27 19.35
CA HIS A 106 -18.39 2.07 18.74
C HIS A 106 -19.25 2.77 19.79
N VAL A 107 -19.53 2.11 20.92
CA VAL A 107 -20.32 2.67 22.04
C VAL A 107 -19.48 3.39 23.10
N SER A 108 -18.16 3.34 22.97
CA SER A 108 -17.22 3.96 23.91
C SER A 108 -17.04 5.46 23.65
N GLY A 109 -16.77 6.23 24.71
CA GLY A 109 -16.41 7.64 24.60
C GLY A 109 -15.06 7.85 23.89
N TYR A 110 -14.85 9.05 23.33
CA TYR A 110 -13.68 9.38 22.50
C TYR A 110 -12.33 9.03 23.18
N HIS A 111 -12.10 9.51 24.40
CA HIS A 111 -10.84 9.26 25.10
C HIS A 111 -10.62 7.79 25.45
N HIS A 112 -11.69 7.08 25.80
CA HIS A 112 -11.61 5.65 26.08
C HIS A 112 -11.26 4.87 24.80
N ARG A 113 -11.88 5.23 23.68
CA ARG A 113 -11.56 4.64 22.38
C ARG A 113 -10.09 4.82 22.02
N LEU A 114 -9.58 6.04 22.13
CA LEU A 114 -8.16 6.32 21.86
C LEU A 114 -7.24 5.50 22.76
N PHE A 115 -7.49 5.50 24.06
CA PHE A 115 -6.68 4.76 25.03
C PHE A 115 -6.64 3.24 24.74
N ILE A 116 -7.78 2.64 24.40
CA ILE A 116 -7.83 1.20 24.08
C ILE A 116 -7.15 0.90 22.74
N LEU A 117 -7.30 1.76 21.73
CA LEU A 117 -6.59 1.57 20.46
C LEU A 117 -5.08 1.65 20.65
N ASP A 118 -4.61 2.63 21.42
CA ASP A 118 -3.19 2.82 21.73
C ASP A 118 -2.59 1.59 22.42
N LEU A 119 -3.22 1.13 23.51
CA LEU A 119 -2.81 -0.09 24.22
C LEU A 119 -2.83 -1.34 23.33
N GLN A 120 -3.83 -1.46 22.46
CA GLN A 120 -3.91 -2.60 21.55
C GLN A 120 -2.78 -2.57 20.52
N ILE A 121 -2.45 -1.40 19.98
CA ILE A 121 -1.34 -1.24 19.02
C ILE A 121 -0.01 -1.58 19.69
N GLU A 122 0.25 -1.05 20.89
CA GLU A 122 1.46 -1.39 21.66
C GLU A 122 1.55 -2.91 21.90
N HIS A 123 0.45 -3.54 22.31
CA HIS A 123 0.42 -4.99 22.51
C HIS A 123 0.67 -5.77 21.21
N LEU A 124 0.10 -5.33 20.09
CA LEU A 124 0.32 -5.97 18.78
C LEU A 124 1.78 -5.84 18.36
N ASP A 125 2.42 -4.71 18.61
CA ASP A 125 3.84 -4.50 18.30
C ASP A 125 4.73 -5.46 19.09
N ASP A 126 4.50 -5.61 20.41
CA ASP A 126 5.23 -6.56 21.25
C ASP A 126 5.05 -8.01 20.77
N VAL A 127 3.80 -8.38 20.43
CA VAL A 127 3.48 -9.72 19.93
C VAL A 127 4.16 -9.96 18.59
N LYS A 128 4.07 -9.02 17.65
CA LYS A 128 4.69 -9.14 16.32
C LYS A 128 6.22 -9.20 16.42
N LEU A 129 6.82 -8.39 17.28
CA LEU A 129 8.26 -8.38 17.50
C LEU A 129 8.75 -9.70 18.12
N SER A 130 8.04 -10.22 19.13
CA SER A 130 8.38 -11.52 19.73
C SER A 130 8.25 -12.70 18.74
N GLN A 131 7.37 -12.58 17.75
CA GLN A 131 7.16 -13.59 16.71
C GLN A 131 7.99 -13.35 15.44
N ALA A 132 8.80 -12.30 15.37
CA ALA A 132 9.53 -11.91 14.17
C ALA A 132 10.42 -13.04 13.62
N GLY A 133 11.04 -13.84 14.48
CA GLY A 133 11.85 -15.00 14.05
C GLY A 133 11.03 -16.08 13.34
N ILE A 134 9.84 -16.40 13.87
CA ILE A 134 8.91 -17.36 13.26
C ILE A 134 8.37 -16.81 11.94
N TRP A 135 8.08 -15.51 11.90
CA TRP A 135 7.65 -14.83 10.68
C TRP A 135 8.74 -14.90 9.60
N LEU A 136 10.01 -14.60 9.94
CA LEU A 136 11.13 -14.73 9.01
C LEU A 136 11.30 -16.16 8.48
N GLU A 137 11.16 -17.17 9.34
CA GLU A 137 11.21 -18.57 8.91
C GLU A 137 10.11 -18.89 7.88
N ARG A 138 8.88 -18.39 8.10
CA ARG A 138 7.77 -18.54 7.14
C ARG A 138 8.05 -17.81 5.83
N CYS A 139 8.60 -16.60 5.89
CA CYS A 139 8.99 -15.84 4.70
C CYS A 139 10.02 -16.60 3.87
N VAL A 140 11.03 -17.22 4.50
CA VAL A 140 12.04 -18.02 3.78
C VAL A 140 11.40 -19.23 3.12
N LYS A 141 10.51 -19.95 3.81
CA LYS A 141 9.80 -21.10 3.21
C LYS A 141 8.94 -20.68 2.02
N SER A 142 8.14 -19.63 2.16
CA SER A 142 7.33 -19.08 1.06
C SER A 142 8.19 -18.61 -0.11
N MET A 143 9.32 -17.95 0.16
CA MET A 143 10.28 -17.55 -0.88
C MET A 143 10.82 -18.77 -1.64
N MET A 144 11.18 -19.85 -0.95
CA MET A 144 11.68 -21.07 -1.59
C MET A 144 10.62 -21.71 -2.50
N GLU A 145 9.36 -21.76 -2.05
CA GLU A 145 8.24 -22.25 -2.84
C GLU A 145 8.01 -21.37 -4.09
N HIS A 146 8.02 -20.05 -3.92
CA HIS A 146 7.86 -19.10 -5.02
C HIS A 146 9.02 -19.19 -6.02
N LEU A 147 10.26 -19.37 -5.55
CA LEU A 147 11.43 -19.57 -6.40
C LEU A 147 11.28 -20.85 -7.23
N PHE A 148 10.86 -21.95 -6.60
CA PHE A 148 10.64 -23.21 -7.31
C PHE A 148 9.56 -23.09 -8.39
N LEU A 149 8.43 -22.45 -8.08
CA LEU A 149 7.36 -22.21 -9.05
C LEU A 149 7.81 -21.26 -10.17
N ALA A 150 8.58 -20.23 -9.85
CA ALA A 150 9.15 -19.31 -10.83
C ALA A 150 10.11 -20.03 -11.79
N GLN A 151 10.97 -20.92 -11.28
CA GLN A 151 11.88 -21.73 -12.10
C GLN A 151 11.13 -22.69 -13.03
N GLN A 152 10.04 -23.32 -12.57
CA GLN A 152 9.18 -24.13 -13.44
C GLN A 152 8.51 -23.29 -14.54
N LYS A 153 7.95 -22.12 -14.18
CA LYS A 153 7.36 -21.22 -15.19
C LYS A 153 8.41 -20.75 -16.18
N ARG A 154 9.63 -20.46 -15.70
CA ARG A 154 10.76 -20.00 -16.51
C ARG A 154 11.14 -21.02 -17.58
N SER A 155 11.18 -22.31 -17.24
CA SER A 155 11.53 -23.37 -18.20
C SER A 155 10.47 -23.60 -19.28
N ALA A 156 9.22 -23.20 -19.03
CA ALA A 156 8.13 -23.27 -20.00
C ALA A 156 8.06 -22.05 -20.94
N ILE A 157 8.79 -20.98 -20.65
CA ILE A 157 8.75 -19.72 -21.41
C ILE A 157 9.84 -19.73 -22.50
N ILE A 158 9.44 -19.38 -23.74
CA ILE A 158 10.33 -19.35 -24.91
C ILE A 158 11.26 -18.13 -24.96
N TYR A 159 10.96 -17.09 -24.18
CA TYR A 159 11.74 -15.85 -24.15
C TYR A 159 13.03 -16.01 -23.32
N SER A 160 14.10 -15.31 -23.71
CA SER A 160 15.35 -15.30 -22.96
C SER A 160 15.26 -14.41 -21.71
N ASP A 161 16.19 -14.57 -20.78
CA ASP A 161 16.22 -13.74 -19.56
C ASP A 161 16.51 -12.29 -19.91
N GLU A 162 17.38 -12.05 -20.90
CA GLU A 162 17.69 -10.72 -21.40
C GLU A 162 16.45 -10.04 -21.99
N TYR A 163 15.62 -10.79 -22.72
CA TYR A 163 14.36 -10.25 -23.25
C TYR A 163 13.39 -9.89 -22.13
N LEU A 164 13.17 -10.79 -21.15
CA LEU A 164 12.25 -10.54 -20.04
C LEU A 164 12.71 -9.37 -19.18
N GLN A 165 14.02 -9.27 -18.93
CA GLN A 165 14.62 -8.16 -18.20
C GLN A 165 14.43 -6.83 -18.96
N ALA A 166 14.69 -6.81 -20.26
CA ALA A 166 14.46 -5.62 -21.09
C ALA A 166 12.99 -5.19 -21.10
N GLN A 167 12.05 -6.15 -21.16
CA GLN A 167 10.61 -5.86 -21.07
C GLN A 167 10.21 -5.33 -19.68
N PHE A 168 10.83 -5.82 -18.61
CA PHE A 168 10.60 -5.29 -17.27
C PHE A 168 11.14 -3.86 -17.13
N GLU A 169 12.34 -3.59 -17.64
CA GLU A 169 12.94 -2.25 -17.66
C GLU A 169 12.12 -1.26 -18.50
N GLU A 170 11.60 -1.69 -19.65
CA GLU A 170 10.69 -0.89 -20.47
C GLU A 170 9.41 -0.52 -19.69
N GLN A 171 8.85 -1.45 -18.93
CA GLN A 171 7.69 -1.17 -18.07
C GLN A 171 8.02 -0.21 -16.92
N ARG A 172 9.22 -0.32 -16.33
CA ARG A 172 9.69 0.58 -15.27
C ARG A 172 9.91 2.00 -15.77
N ALA A 173 10.34 2.17 -17.01
CA ALA A 173 10.54 3.47 -17.64
C ALA A 173 9.25 4.33 -17.67
N TYR A 174 8.06 3.73 -17.58
CA TYR A 174 6.80 4.47 -17.49
C TYR A 174 6.55 5.13 -16.12
N GLN A 175 7.27 4.76 -15.06
CA GLN A 175 7.18 5.41 -13.73
C GLN A 175 8.28 6.44 -13.47
N SER A 176 9.24 6.56 -14.40
CA SER A 176 10.44 7.41 -14.27
C SER A 176 10.14 8.88 -14.52
#